data_AF-J2U1I0-F1
#
_entry.id   AF-J2U1I0-F1
#
_cell.length_a   1.000
_cell.length_b   1.000
_cell.length_c   1.000
_cell.angle_alpha   90.00
_cell.angle_beta   90.00
_cell.angle_gamma   90.00
#
_symmetry.space_group_name_H-M   'P 1'
#
loop_
_entity.id
_entity.type
_entity.pdbx_description
1 polymer ?
#
loop_
_entity_poly.entity_id
_entity_poly.type
_entity_poly.pdbx_seq_one_letter_code
_entity_poly.pdbx_strand_id
1 'polypeptide(L)'
;MANNRLTSNQDAPANISIRDHRAILARMNKHDREVLTLQNLLVIASASLPWIIEVQELRGSGYTYGEIAQRLGVTRDIVAAVLRSQEAAQ
;
A
#
# COMPACT_ATOMS: atom_id res chain seq x y z
N MET A 1 -31.65 -8.33 -5.04
CA MET A 1 -30.51 -8.12 -4.12
C MET A 1 -30.02 -9.49 -3.68
N ALA A 2 -28.94 -9.99 -4.30
CA ALA A 2 -28.39 -11.31 -3.96
C ALA A 2 -27.03 -11.12 -3.29
N ASN A 3 -26.94 -11.54 -2.03
CA ASN A 3 -25.71 -11.63 -1.26
C ASN A 3 -24.79 -12.65 -1.92
N ASN A 4 -23.71 -12.17 -2.54
CA ASN A 4 -22.68 -13.03 -3.11
C ASN A 4 -21.80 -13.57 -1.97
N ARG A 5 -22.27 -14.60 -1.26
CA ARG A 5 -21.40 -15.43 -0.41
C ARG A 5 -20.44 -16.14 -1.35
N LEU A 6 -19.18 -15.71 -1.34
CA LEU A 6 -18.06 -16.41 -1.97
C LEU A 6 -17.91 -17.79 -1.30
N THR A 7 -18.65 -18.78 -1.80
CA THR A 7 -18.49 -20.17 -1.38
C THR A 7 -17.26 -20.74 -2.05
N SER A 8 -16.29 -21.07 -1.21
CA SER A 8 -15.01 -21.72 -1.50
C SER A 8 -15.08 -22.81 -2.57
N ASN A 9 -14.47 -22.58 -3.73
CA ASN A 9 -13.79 -23.65 -4.48
C ASN A 9 -12.97 -23.20 -5.71
N GLN A 10 -12.98 -21.93 -6.11
CA GLN A 10 -12.45 -21.55 -7.44
C GLN A 10 -10.98 -21.09 -7.46
N ASP A 11 -10.34 -20.88 -6.31
CA ASP A 11 -8.98 -20.31 -6.24
C ASP A 11 -7.89 -21.27 -5.73
N ALA A 12 -8.23 -22.52 -5.40
CA ALA A 12 -7.23 -23.48 -4.96
C ALA A 12 -6.39 -23.95 -6.17
N PRO A 13 -5.06 -23.69 -6.21
CA PRO A 13 -4.19 -24.21 -7.25
C PRO A 13 -4.29 -25.73 -7.30
N ALA A 14 -4.27 -26.30 -8.51
CA ALA A 14 -4.17 -27.74 -8.67
C ALA A 14 -2.95 -28.23 -7.87
N ASN A 15 -3.16 -29.21 -7.00
CA ASN A 15 -2.14 -29.90 -6.19
C ASN A 15 -1.76 -29.31 -4.80
N ILE A 16 -2.53 -28.37 -4.23
CA ILE A 16 -2.37 -27.99 -2.80
C ILE A 16 -3.67 -28.13 -2.00
N SER A 17 -3.55 -28.54 -0.74
CA SER A 17 -4.68 -28.57 0.19
C SER A 17 -5.21 -27.16 0.45
N ILE A 18 -6.54 -27.04 0.69
CA ILE A 18 -7.17 -25.77 1.11
C ILE A 18 -6.47 -25.19 2.35
N ARG A 19 -6.00 -26.06 3.26
CA ARG A 19 -5.26 -25.64 4.46
C ARG A 19 -3.95 -24.95 4.08
N ASP A 20 -3.21 -25.53 3.14
CA ASP A 20 -1.90 -25.02 2.71
C ASP A 20 -2.07 -23.74 1.89
N HIS A 21 -3.08 -23.69 1.02
CA HIS A 21 -3.45 -22.47 0.30
C HIS A 21 -3.77 -21.32 1.27
N ARG A 22 -4.58 -21.57 2.31
CA ARG A 22 -4.88 -20.57 3.34
C ARG A 22 -3.64 -20.13 4.12
N ALA A 23 -2.74 -21.07 4.42
CA ALA A 23 -1.48 -20.76 5.10
C ALA A 23 -0.59 -19.86 4.23
N ILE A 24 -0.53 -20.11 2.92
CA ILE A 24 0.19 -19.26 1.95
C ILE A 24 -0.41 -17.86 1.92
N LEU A 25 -1.74 -17.73 1.77
CA LEU A 25 -2.42 -16.43 1.78
C LEU A 25 -2.19 -15.66 3.10
N ALA A 26 -2.24 -16.35 4.24
CA ALA A 26 -1.97 -15.73 5.53
C ALA A 26 -0.54 -15.20 5.63
N ARG A 27 0.44 -15.93 5.09
CA ARG A 27 1.84 -15.50 5.03
C ARG A 27 2.03 -14.30 4.10
N MET A 28 1.39 -14.30 2.92
CA MET A 28 1.42 -13.16 2.00
C MET A 28 0.84 -11.91 2.66
N ASN A 29 -0.35 -12.03 3.25
CA ASN A 29 -0.98 -10.93 4.00
C ASN A 29 -0.10 -10.41 5.14
N LYS A 30 0.68 -11.28 5.79
CA LYS A 30 1.64 -10.86 6.82
C LYS A 30 2.78 -10.06 6.19
N HIS A 31 3.38 -10.56 5.10
CA HIS A 31 4.44 -9.83 4.41
C HIS A 31 3.94 -8.47 3.89
N ASP A 32 2.72 -8.37 3.37
CA ASP A 32 2.16 -7.10 2.93
C ASP A 32 2.06 -6.08 4.07
N ARG A 33 1.67 -6.53 5.28
CA ARG A 33 1.67 -5.67 6.48
C ARG A 33 3.07 -5.25 6.91
N GLU A 34 4.06 -6.15 6.82
CA GLU A 34 5.45 -5.85 7.13
C GLU A 34 6.01 -4.82 6.15
N VAL A 35 5.76 -4.99 4.85
CA VAL A 35 6.15 -4.04 3.80
C VAL A 35 5.52 -2.68 4.04
N LEU A 36 4.21 -2.63 4.35
CA LEU A 36 3.53 -1.38 4.67
C LEU A 36 4.15 -0.69 5.91
N THR A 37 4.52 -1.47 6.93
CA THR A 37 5.18 -0.95 8.13
C THR A 37 6.54 -0.35 7.80
N LEU A 38 7.35 -1.04 6.99
CA LEU A 38 8.65 -0.54 6.55
C LEU A 38 8.54 0.73 5.71
N GLN A 39 7.55 0.81 4.82
CA GLN A 39 7.27 2.02 4.04
C GLN A 39 6.91 3.21 4.95
N ASN A 40 6.05 2.99 5.94
CA ASN A 40 5.70 4.04 6.90
C ASN A 40 6.92 4.49 7.73
N LEU A 41 7.75 3.54 8.21
CA LEU A 41 8.96 3.86 8.96
C LEU A 41 9.96 4.64 8.11
N LEU A 42 10.14 4.26 6.83
CA LEU A 42 10.98 4.99 5.89
C LEU A 42 10.49 6.42 5.74
N VAL A 43 9.20 6.64 5.51
CA VAL A 43 8.60 7.98 5.37
C VAL A 43 8.84 8.83 6.63
N ILE A 44 8.59 8.27 7.82
CA ILE A 44 8.80 8.97 9.09
C ILE A 44 10.29 9.34 9.28
N ALA A 45 11.21 8.41 9.03
CA ALA A 45 12.64 8.65 9.14
C ALA A 45 13.17 9.62 8.06
N SER A 46 12.41 9.79 6.98
CA SER A 46 12.77 10.58 5.80
C SER A 46 12.12 11.95 5.75
N ALA A 47 11.50 12.43 6.83
CA ALA A 47 10.69 13.66 6.82
C ALA A 47 11.38 14.91 6.22
N SER A 48 12.73 14.94 6.20
CA SER A 48 13.55 16.00 5.59
C SER A 48 14.06 15.71 4.17
N LEU A 49 13.64 14.61 3.54
CA LEU A 49 14.07 14.28 2.19
C LEU A 49 13.37 15.16 1.15
N PRO A 50 14.10 15.69 0.14
CA PRO A 50 13.55 16.60 -0.86
C PRO A 50 12.30 16.10 -1.59
N TRP A 51 12.20 14.78 -1.83
CA TRP A 51 11.06 14.22 -2.54
C TRP A 51 9.75 14.25 -1.72
N ILE A 52 9.81 14.32 -0.38
CA ILE A 52 8.60 14.47 0.46
C ILE A 52 8.02 15.88 0.31
N ILE A 53 8.89 16.89 0.26
CA ILE A 53 8.49 18.28 -0.04
C ILE A 53 7.89 18.35 -1.44
N GLU A 54 8.52 17.69 -2.42
CA GLU A 54 8.00 17.62 -3.80
C GLU A 54 6.61 16.96 -3.86
N VAL A 55 6.34 15.91 -3.07
CA VAL A 55 4.99 15.32 -2.96
C VAL A 55 3.95 16.36 -2.50
N GLN A 56 4.29 17.20 -1.53
CA GLN A 56 3.38 18.23 -1.01
C GLN A 56 3.13 19.32 -2.05
N GLU A 57 4.18 19.82 -2.68
CA GLU A 57 4.09 20.87 -3.71
C GLU A 57 3.26 20.40 -4.90
N LEU A 58 3.50 19.17 -5.37
CA LEU A 58 2.71 18.57 -6.46
C LEU A 58 1.26 18.39 -6.03
N ARG A 59 1.01 17.97 -4.79
CA ARG A 59 -0.36 17.83 -4.29
C ARG A 59 -1.07 19.18 -4.19
N GLY A 60 -0.40 20.21 -3.68
CA GLY A 60 -0.91 21.59 -3.63
C GLY A 60 -1.15 22.18 -5.02
N SER A 61 -0.39 21.74 -6.02
CA SER A 61 -0.55 22.12 -7.43
C SER A 61 -1.68 21.37 -8.15
N GLY A 62 -2.42 20.49 -7.46
CA GLY A 62 -3.59 19.80 -8.01
C GLY A 62 -3.32 18.43 -8.64
N TYR A 63 -2.09 17.91 -8.59
CA TYR A 63 -1.78 16.58 -9.12
C TYR A 63 -2.50 15.47 -8.34
N THR A 64 -2.91 14.44 -9.05
CA THR A 64 -3.48 13.21 -8.50
C THR A 64 -2.38 12.32 -7.91
N TYR A 65 -2.77 11.41 -7.00
CA TYR A 65 -1.81 10.48 -6.40
C TYR A 65 -1.12 9.59 -7.44
N GLY A 66 -1.81 9.29 -8.55
CA GLY A 66 -1.27 8.51 -9.65
C GLY A 66 -0.18 9.25 -10.41
N GLU A 67 -0.41 10.53 -10.73
CA GLU A 67 0.56 11.36 -11.45
C GLU A 67 1.80 11.63 -10.60
N ILE A 68 1.62 11.89 -9.29
CA ILE A 68 2.74 12.07 -8.35
C ILE A 68 3.57 10.78 -8.26
N ALA A 69 2.91 9.63 -8.10
CA ALA A 69 3.56 8.33 -8.03
C ALA A 69 4.38 8.04 -9.31
N GLN A 70 3.80 8.30 -10.48
CA GLN A 70 4.48 8.13 -11.76
C GLN A 70 5.69 9.06 -11.90
N ARG A 71 5.56 10.32 -11.50
CA ARG A 71 6.63 11.32 -11.58
C ARG A 71 7.83 11.00 -10.69
N LEU A 72 7.55 10.52 -9.47
CA LEU A 72 8.59 10.25 -8.46
C LEU A 72 9.10 8.81 -8.47
N GLY A 73 8.55 7.94 -9.34
CA GLY A 73 8.95 6.54 -9.42
C GLY A 73 8.57 5.72 -8.17
N VAL A 74 7.46 6.08 -7.52
CA VAL A 74 6.94 5.41 -6.31
C VAL A 74 5.54 4.87 -6.55
N THR A 75 4.98 4.15 -5.58
CA THR A 75 3.58 3.69 -5.65
C THR A 75 2.61 4.73 -5.10
N ARG A 76 1.34 4.64 -5.49
CA ARG A 76 0.26 5.49 -4.95
C ARG A 76 0.13 5.38 -3.43
N ASP A 77 0.41 4.20 -2.88
CA ASP A 77 0.32 3.96 -1.43
C ASP A 77 1.42 4.70 -0.67
N ILE A 78 2.63 4.80 -1.25
CA ILE A 78 3.72 5.59 -0.68
C ILE A 78 3.34 7.08 -0.67
N VAL A 79 2.81 7.60 -1.77
CA VAL A 79 2.32 9.00 -1.83
C VAL A 79 1.26 9.26 -0.75
N ALA A 80 0.31 8.34 -0.61
CA ALA A 80 -0.74 8.45 0.40
C ALA A 80 -0.19 8.36 1.84
N ALA A 81 0.81 7.51 2.07
CA ALA A 81 1.49 7.40 3.36
C ALA A 81 2.24 8.69 3.73
N VAL A 82 2.94 9.30 2.77
CA VAL A 82 3.61 10.60 2.94
C VAL A 82 2.60 11.68 3.35
N LEU A 83 1.53 11.85 2.59
CA LEU A 83 0.53 12.89 2.88
C LEU A 83 -0.14 12.69 4.25
N ARG A 84 -0.52 11.46 4.61
CA ARG A 84 -1.08 11.16 5.94
C ARG A 84 -0.10 11.42 7.09
N SER A 85 1.18 11.11 6.89
CA SER A 85 2.20 11.33 7.93
C SER A 85 2.40 12.81 8.26
N GLN A 86 2.17 13.68 7.28
CA GLN A 86 2.30 15.14 7.41
C GLN A 86 1.07 15.78 8.04
N GLU A 87 -0.14 15.30 7.71
CA GLU A 87 -1.38 15.70 8.41
C GLU A 87 -1.32 15.37 9.91
N ALA A 88 -0.65 14.29 10.30
CA ALA A 88 -0.47 13.91 11.70
C ALA A 88 0.62 14.70 12.44
N ALA A 89 1.48 15.43 11.71
CA ALA A 89 2.59 16.20 12.27
C ALA A 89 2.25 17.71 12.46
N GLN A 90 1.09 18.15 11.96
CA GLN A 90 0.55 19.51 12.13
C GLN A 90 -0.41 19.56 13.32
#